data_AF-A0A2Z3S1H8-F1
#
_entry.id   AF-A0A2Z3S1H8-F1
#
_cell.length_a   1.000
_cell.length_b   1.000
_cell.length_c   1.000
_cell.angle_alpha   90.00
_cell.angle_beta   90.00
_cell.angle_gamma   90.00
#
_symmetry.space_group_name_H-M   'P 1'
#
loop_
_entity.id
_entity.type
_entity.pdbx_description
1 polymer ?
#
loop_
_entity_poly.entity_id
_entity_poly.type
_entity_poly.pdbx_seq_one_letter_code
_entity_poly.pdbx_strand_id
1 'polypeptide(L)'
;MSQMMSEEKTCLSNLARMVFESFAHVPVTEELLRHVWEGEPNGHQGGHRSGLGREGKTEFPAHWTPDIVENAIRTILEKPQFVGHYGNDIVLGSNFRGIMVVVKLKMRRNHLFIDSAFPDSGPGVVRNDRGVPREIPLNNYILEA
;
A
#
# COMPACT_ATOMS: atom_id res chain seq x y z
N MET A 1 -37.65 -25.93 18.62
CA MET A 1 -36.43 -26.52 18.02
C MET A 1 -36.17 -26.06 16.58
N SER A 2 -36.70 -24.90 16.14
CA SER A 2 -36.51 -24.39 14.76
C SER A 2 -35.70 -23.09 14.70
N GLN A 3 -35.66 -22.33 15.78
CA GLN A 3 -35.02 -21.01 15.83
C GLN A 3 -33.50 -21.07 16.09
N MET A 4 -33.03 -22.12 16.77
CA MET A 4 -31.60 -22.31 17.10
C MET A 4 -30.76 -22.75 15.88
N MET A 5 -31.38 -23.31 14.82
CA MET A 5 -30.67 -23.73 13.60
C MET A 5 -30.63 -22.65 12.50
N SER A 6 -31.34 -21.53 12.66
CA SER A 6 -31.28 -20.42 11.70
C SER A 6 -30.20 -19.39 12.06
N GLU A 7 -29.90 -19.21 13.34
CA GLU A 7 -28.88 -18.26 13.81
C GLU A 7 -27.44 -18.76 13.51
N GLU A 8 -27.18 -20.07 13.64
CA GLU A 8 -25.88 -20.66 13.28
C GLU A 8 -25.57 -20.57 11.77
N LYS A 9 -26.57 -20.73 10.90
CA LYS A 9 -26.38 -20.60 9.45
C LYS A 9 -26.10 -19.17 8.99
N THR A 10 -26.58 -18.18 9.75
CA THR A 10 -26.38 -16.76 9.43
C THR A 10 -25.02 -16.26 9.93
N CYS A 11 -24.50 -16.86 11.01
CA CYS A 11 -23.15 -16.56 11.50
C CYS A 11 -22.06 -17.18 10.59
N LEU A 12 -22.27 -18.41 10.12
CA LEU A 12 -21.34 -19.08 9.19
C LEU A 12 -21.37 -18.51 7.76
N SER A 13 -22.47 -17.87 7.32
CA SER A 13 -22.51 -17.18 6.02
C SER A 13 -21.74 -15.86 6.01
N ASN A 14 -21.47 -15.26 7.18
CA ASN A 14 -20.68 -14.04 7.30
C ASN A 14 -19.19 -14.29 7.61
N LEU A 15 -18.81 -15.50 8.03
CA LEU A 15 -17.39 -15.89 8.20
C LEU A 15 -16.72 -16.34 6.89
N ALA A 16 -17.48 -16.60 5.83
CA ALA A 16 -17.00 -17.31 4.63
C ALA A 16 -16.87 -16.44 3.36
N ARG A 17 -16.46 -15.17 3.49
CA ARG A 17 -15.96 -14.41 2.32
C ARG A 17 -14.88 -13.38 2.65
N MET A 18 -13.86 -13.76 3.43
CA MET A 18 -12.53 -13.20 3.19
C MET A 18 -11.99 -13.83 1.90
N VAL A 19 -12.50 -13.37 0.75
CA VAL A 19 -11.77 -13.58 -0.50
C VAL A 19 -10.52 -12.73 -0.34
N PHE A 20 -9.37 -13.37 -0.14
CA PHE A 20 -8.09 -12.69 -0.33
C PHE A 20 -8.03 -12.32 -1.80
N GLU A 21 -8.46 -11.09 -2.12
CA GLU A 21 -8.30 -10.53 -3.44
C GLU A 21 -6.80 -10.42 -3.70
N SER A 22 -6.32 -11.22 -4.65
CA SER A 22 -4.93 -11.16 -5.09
C SER A 22 -4.83 -10.31 -6.36
N PHE A 23 -3.82 -9.45 -6.36
CA PHE A 23 -3.46 -8.55 -7.43
C PHE A 23 -2.10 -8.91 -8.03
N ALA A 24 -1.58 -10.12 -7.77
CA ALA A 24 -0.27 -10.59 -8.27
C ALA A 24 -0.16 -10.59 -9.81
N HIS A 25 -1.29 -10.58 -10.52
CA HIS A 25 -1.34 -10.46 -11.97
C HIS A 25 -1.01 -9.03 -12.48
N VAL A 26 -1.03 -8.02 -11.60
CA VAL A 26 -0.69 -6.64 -11.95
C VAL A 26 0.83 -6.52 -12.08
N PRO A 27 1.36 -6.07 -13.22
CA PRO A 27 2.80 -6.03 -13.45
C PRO A 27 3.48 -4.94 -12.60
N VAL A 28 4.55 -5.33 -11.91
CA VAL A 28 5.54 -4.41 -11.32
C VAL A 28 6.63 -4.19 -12.35
N THR A 29 6.70 -2.98 -12.91
CA THR A 29 7.63 -2.63 -13.99
C THR A 29 8.80 -1.80 -13.46
N GLU A 30 9.92 -1.81 -14.19
CA GLU A 30 11.07 -0.93 -13.89
C GLU A 30 10.71 0.55 -13.89
N GLU A 31 9.83 0.97 -14.81
CA GLU A 31 9.35 2.35 -14.89
C GLU A 31 8.61 2.76 -13.60
N LEU A 32 7.74 1.89 -13.10
CA LEU A 32 7.05 2.10 -11.83
C LEU A 32 8.04 2.15 -10.66
N LEU A 33 9.00 1.23 -10.60
CA LEU A 33 9.99 1.21 -9.51
C LEU A 33 10.82 2.49 -9.50
N ARG A 34 11.30 2.95 -10.66
CA ARG A 34 11.98 4.25 -10.83
C ARG A 34 11.08 5.40 -10.38
N HIS A 35 9.81 5.39 -10.79
CA HIS A 35 8.83 6.41 -10.38
C HIS A 35 8.65 6.44 -8.86
N VAL A 36 8.42 5.29 -8.23
CA VAL A 36 8.26 5.19 -6.77
C VAL A 36 9.54 5.65 -6.05
N TRP A 37 10.70 5.20 -6.52
CA TRP A 37 11.97 5.41 -5.85
C TRP A 37 12.51 6.83 -6.03
N GLU A 38 12.73 7.28 -7.26
CA GLU A 38 13.33 8.59 -7.57
C GLU A 38 12.29 9.68 -7.87
N GLY A 39 11.10 9.29 -8.32
CA GLY A 39 10.07 10.21 -8.77
C GLY A 39 10.36 10.82 -10.14
N GLU A 40 9.45 11.69 -10.57
CA GLU A 40 9.61 12.41 -11.83
C GLU A 40 10.40 13.71 -11.65
N PRO A 41 11.02 14.25 -12.72
CA PRO A 41 11.79 15.49 -12.68
C PRO A 41 11.00 16.72 -12.20
N ASN A 42 9.67 16.67 -12.28
CA ASN A 42 8.80 17.77 -11.84
C ASN A 42 8.70 17.93 -10.32
N GLY A 43 9.32 17.08 -9.51
CA GLY A 43 9.28 17.20 -8.04
C GLY A 43 7.99 16.67 -7.38
N HIS A 44 6.88 16.62 -8.11
CA HIS A 44 5.55 16.38 -7.53
C HIS A 44 5.04 14.94 -7.64
N GLN A 45 5.63 14.11 -8.50
CA GLN A 45 5.18 12.73 -8.72
C GLN A 45 6.22 11.70 -8.26
N GLY A 46 5.79 10.67 -7.54
CA GLY A 46 6.65 9.63 -6.97
C GLY A 46 7.78 10.15 -6.07
N GLY A 47 8.88 9.40 -5.95
CA GLY A 47 10.08 9.84 -5.25
C GLY A 47 9.97 9.70 -3.74
N HIS A 48 10.12 8.48 -3.27
CA HIS A 48 10.06 8.08 -1.86
C HIS A 48 11.39 7.53 -1.35
N ARG A 49 12.49 7.58 -2.13
CA ARG A 49 13.82 7.27 -1.60
C ARG A 49 14.17 8.25 -0.47
N SER A 50 14.83 7.72 0.57
CA SER A 50 15.36 8.53 1.67
C SER A 50 16.31 9.63 1.19
N GLY A 51 16.14 10.83 1.75
CA GLY A 51 16.97 12.00 1.49
C GLY A 51 16.57 12.82 0.26
N LEU A 52 15.43 12.53 -0.37
CA LEU A 52 14.94 13.34 -1.50
C LEU A 52 14.32 14.68 -1.04
N GLY A 53 13.77 14.75 0.16
CA GLY A 53 13.24 15.97 0.75
C GLY A 53 11.98 16.50 0.07
N ARG A 54 11.22 15.66 -0.65
CA ARG A 54 10.05 16.11 -1.42
C ARG A 54 8.91 16.52 -0.49
N GLU A 55 8.50 17.78 -0.59
CA GLU A 55 7.47 18.40 0.26
C GLU A 55 6.14 17.63 0.25
N GLY A 56 5.58 17.41 1.44
CA GLY A 56 4.32 16.71 1.68
C GLY A 56 4.39 15.19 1.48
N LYS A 57 5.56 14.63 1.15
CA LYS A 57 5.73 13.20 0.90
C LYS A 57 6.46 12.50 2.02
N THR A 58 6.16 11.21 2.13
CA THR A 58 6.90 10.28 2.97
C THR A 58 8.09 9.70 2.23
N GLU A 59 9.08 9.20 2.97
CA GLU A 59 10.25 8.50 2.45
C GLU A 59 10.42 7.15 3.12
N PHE A 60 10.95 6.19 2.36
CA PHE A 60 11.31 4.88 2.88
C PHE A 60 12.48 5.00 3.86
N PRO A 61 12.63 4.03 4.78
CA PRO A 61 13.78 4.00 5.67
C PRO A 61 15.10 4.06 4.90
N ALA A 62 16.10 4.75 5.45
CA ALA A 62 17.39 4.97 4.78
C ALA A 62 18.16 3.69 4.39
N HIS A 63 17.85 2.57 5.04
CA HIS A 63 18.47 1.26 4.76
C HIS A 63 17.72 0.45 3.69
N TRP A 64 16.58 0.93 3.17
CA TRP A 64 15.86 0.26 2.09
C TRP A 64 16.55 0.48 0.75
N THR A 65 16.42 -0.51 -0.13
CA THR A 65 16.91 -0.51 -1.51
C THR A 65 15.74 -0.65 -2.47
N PRO A 66 15.91 -0.37 -3.77
CA PRO A 66 14.89 -0.64 -4.78
C PRO A 66 14.37 -2.08 -4.73
N ASP A 67 15.24 -3.07 -4.54
CA ASP A 67 14.85 -4.49 -4.44
C ASP A 67 13.93 -4.77 -3.25
N ILE A 68 14.17 -4.10 -2.11
CA ILE A 68 13.31 -4.22 -0.92
C ILE A 68 11.93 -3.61 -1.21
N VAL A 69 11.89 -2.46 -1.89
CA VAL A 69 10.64 -1.82 -2.29
C VAL A 69 9.87 -2.68 -3.28
N GLU A 70 10.53 -3.24 -4.29
CA GLU A 70 9.93 -4.15 -5.24
C GLU A 70 9.33 -5.37 -4.52
N ASN A 71 10.10 -6.00 -3.63
CA ASN A 71 9.63 -7.15 -2.87
C ASN A 71 8.43 -6.81 -1.98
N ALA A 72 8.43 -5.63 -1.35
CA ALA A 72 7.29 -5.14 -0.57
C ALA A 72 6.04 -4.99 -1.46
N ILE A 73 6.16 -4.33 -2.61
CA ILE A 73 5.04 -4.14 -3.55
C ILE A 73 4.50 -5.50 -4.03
N ARG A 74 5.37 -6.43 -4.44
CA ARG A 74 4.96 -7.78 -4.88
C ARG A 74 4.24 -8.54 -3.78
N THR A 75 4.75 -8.50 -2.55
CA THR A 75 4.12 -9.14 -1.38
C THR A 75 2.72 -8.57 -1.13
N ILE A 76 2.56 -7.25 -1.24
CA ILE A 76 1.27 -6.57 -1.05
C ILE A 76 0.28 -6.92 -2.17
N LEU A 77 0.74 -7.00 -3.42
CA LEU A 77 -0.11 -7.42 -4.54
C LEU A 77 -0.54 -8.88 -4.37
N GLU A 78 0.34 -9.75 -3.91
CA GLU A 78 0.02 -11.16 -3.70
C GLU A 78 -1.00 -11.35 -2.59
N LYS A 79 -0.76 -10.72 -1.43
CA LYS A 79 -1.56 -10.89 -0.23
C LYS A 79 -1.65 -9.56 0.55
N PRO A 80 -2.53 -8.65 0.13
CA PRO A 80 -2.75 -7.41 0.87
C PRO A 80 -3.37 -7.73 2.24
N GLN A 81 -3.03 -6.95 3.27
CA GLN A 81 -3.73 -7.01 4.56
C GLN A 81 -5.00 -6.17 4.56
N PHE A 82 -5.01 -5.11 3.76
CA PHE A 82 -6.14 -4.22 3.55
C PHE A 82 -6.39 -4.03 2.05
N VAL A 83 -7.66 -4.01 1.66
CA VAL A 83 -8.13 -3.70 0.30
C VAL A 83 -9.29 -2.72 0.40
N GLY A 84 -9.08 -1.49 -0.05
CA GLY A 84 -10.10 -0.45 -0.13
C GLY A 84 -10.47 -0.11 -1.57
N HIS A 85 -11.75 -0.11 -1.90
CA HIS A 85 -12.26 0.26 -3.23
C HIS A 85 -12.88 1.66 -3.20
N TYR A 86 -12.34 2.59 -4.00
CA TYR A 86 -12.74 3.99 -4.05
C TYR A 86 -13.03 4.42 -5.49
N GLY A 87 -14.25 4.14 -5.96
CA GLY A 87 -14.62 4.38 -7.35
C GLY A 87 -13.80 3.51 -8.30
N ASN A 88 -12.93 4.13 -9.11
CA ASN A 88 -12.05 3.41 -10.05
C ASN A 88 -10.65 3.10 -9.49
N ASP A 89 -10.41 3.48 -8.24
CA ASP A 89 -9.13 3.31 -7.55
C ASP A 89 -9.25 2.16 -6.54
N ILE A 90 -8.19 1.36 -6.43
CA ILE A 90 -8.06 0.33 -5.40
C ILE A 90 -6.82 0.66 -4.57
N VAL A 91 -6.97 0.70 -3.26
CA VAL A 91 -5.87 0.96 -2.31
C VAL A 91 -5.57 -0.32 -1.57
N LEU A 92 -4.33 -0.76 -1.66
CA LEU A 92 -3.82 -1.92 -0.93
C LEU A 92 -2.91 -1.45 0.19
N GLY A 93 -3.03 -2.06 1.36
CA GLY A 93 -2.17 -1.80 2.51
C GLY A 93 -1.61 -3.08 3.09
N SER A 94 -0.35 -3.06 3.52
CA SER A 94 0.22 -4.14 4.34
C SER A 94 1.39 -3.63 5.18
N ASN A 95 1.55 -4.23 6.35
CA ASN A 95 2.77 -4.14 7.12
C ASN A 95 3.85 -5.03 6.50
N PHE A 96 4.92 -4.42 6.02
CA PHE A 96 6.11 -5.09 5.53
C PHE A 96 7.30 -4.73 6.41
N ARG A 97 7.79 -5.68 7.21
CA ARG A 97 8.94 -5.50 8.13
C ARG A 97 8.76 -4.32 9.10
N GLY A 98 7.55 -4.13 9.63
CA GLY A 98 7.24 -3.05 10.57
C GLY A 98 6.89 -1.72 9.92
N ILE A 99 6.90 -1.64 8.58
CA ILE A 99 6.53 -0.45 7.82
C ILE A 99 5.18 -0.67 7.15
N MET A 100 4.24 0.23 7.37
CA MET A 100 3.00 0.25 6.60
C MET A 100 3.31 0.77 5.19
N VAL A 101 3.09 -0.06 4.18
CA VAL A 101 3.29 0.30 2.78
C VAL A 101 1.94 0.28 2.08
N VAL A 102 1.69 1.32 1.30
CA VAL A 102 0.46 1.50 0.53
C VAL A 102 0.77 1.39 -0.95
N VAL A 103 -0.04 0.63 -1.68
CA VAL A 103 -0.01 0.51 -3.15
C VAL A 103 -1.35 0.98 -3.69
N LYS A 104 -1.33 1.95 -4.61
CA LYS A 104 -2.53 2.46 -5.28
C LYS A 104 -2.61 1.88 -6.68
N LEU A 105 -3.72 1.21 -6.96
CA LEU A 105 -4.05 0.71 -8.29
C LEU A 105 -5.13 1.59 -8.91
N LYS A 106 -5.11 1.68 -10.24
CA LYS A 106 -6.15 2.33 -11.03
C LYS A 106 -6.60 1.43 -12.15
N MET A 107 -7.88 1.55 -12.50
CA MET A 107 -8.44 0.90 -13.68
C MET A 107 -8.28 1.78 -14.92
N ARG A 108 -7.64 1.26 -15.98
CA ARG A 108 -7.60 1.89 -17.32
C ARG A 108 -7.92 0.86 -18.39
N ARG A 109 -8.93 1.14 -19.22
CA ARG A 109 -9.35 0.27 -20.34
C ARG A 109 -9.52 -1.20 -19.91
N ASN A 110 -10.15 -1.42 -18.75
CA ASN A 110 -10.39 -2.74 -18.16
C ASN A 110 -9.14 -3.51 -17.68
N HIS A 111 -7.99 -2.84 -17.54
CA HIS A 111 -6.79 -3.38 -16.92
C HIS A 111 -6.39 -2.57 -15.69
N LEU A 112 -6.00 -3.27 -14.63
CA LEU A 112 -5.39 -2.66 -13.45
C LEU A 112 -3.91 -2.37 -13.72
N PHE A 113 -3.46 -1.21 -13.24
CA PHE A 113 -2.05 -0.85 -13.20
C PHE A 113 -1.77 -0.12 -11.88
N ILE A 114 -0.50 -0.15 -11.47
CA ILE A 114 -0.05 0.52 -10.26
C ILE A 114 0.19 1.99 -10.61
N ASP A 115 -0.53 2.88 -9.92
CA ASP A 115 -0.38 4.32 -10.06
C ASP A 115 0.75 4.85 -9.16
N SER A 116 0.88 4.30 -7.96
CA SER A 116 1.92 4.68 -7.00
C SER A 116 2.07 3.63 -5.89
N ALA A 117 3.22 3.63 -5.23
CA ALA A 117 3.44 2.94 -3.97
C ALA A 117 4.32 3.83 -3.07
N PHE A 118 4.08 3.81 -1.77
CA PHE A 118 4.80 4.65 -0.81
C PHE A 118 4.76 4.07 0.60
N PRO A 119 5.74 4.39 1.46
CA PRO A 119 5.65 4.09 2.88
C PRO A 119 4.67 5.07 3.50
N ASP A 120 3.68 4.58 4.22
CA ASP A 120 2.75 5.44 4.95
C ASP A 120 3.31 5.80 6.32
N SER A 121 3.77 4.80 7.08
CA SER A 121 4.18 4.95 8.47
C SER A 121 5.06 3.79 8.95
N GLY A 122 5.82 4.00 10.02
CA GLY A 122 6.64 2.98 10.68
C GLY A 122 8.08 3.41 10.97
N PRO A 123 8.89 2.56 11.61
CA PRO A 123 10.25 2.92 12.02
C PRO A 123 11.13 3.41 10.86
N GLY A 124 11.64 4.64 10.97
CA GLY A 124 12.48 5.24 9.95
C GLY A 124 11.75 5.79 8.72
N VAL A 125 10.42 5.71 8.66
CA VAL A 125 9.63 6.49 7.69
C VAL A 125 9.62 7.94 8.14
N VAL A 126 9.96 8.85 7.23
CA VAL A 126 9.88 10.29 7.49
C VAL A 126 8.92 10.95 6.52
N ARG A 127 8.23 12.01 6.95
CA ARG A 127 7.52 12.94 6.07
C ARG A 127 8.27 14.26 6.03
N ASN A 128 8.44 14.82 4.84
CA ASN A 128 9.05 16.14 4.67
C ASN A 128 7.96 17.20 4.65
N ASP A 129 7.89 18.01 5.70
CA ASP A 129 6.96 19.13 5.78
C ASP A 129 7.75 20.41 6.06
N ARG A 130 7.57 21.41 5.19
CA ARG A 130 8.27 22.70 5.20
C ARG A 130 9.79 22.54 5.24
N GLY A 131 10.30 21.59 4.46
CA GLY A 131 11.73 21.25 4.42
C GLY A 131 12.29 20.57 5.67
N VAL A 132 11.44 20.13 6.61
CA VAL A 132 11.86 19.42 7.82
C VAL A 132 11.40 17.96 7.75
N PRO A 133 12.31 16.97 7.77
CA PRO A 133 11.94 15.56 7.89
C PRO A 133 11.42 15.28 9.30
N ARG A 134 10.27 14.60 9.40
CA ARG A 134 9.65 14.18 10.66
C ARG A 134 9.33 12.70 10.60
N GLU A 135 9.77 11.94 11.59
CA GLU A 135 9.41 10.52 11.67
C GLU A 135 7.90 10.34 11.82
N ILE A 136 7.36 9.34 11.11
CA ILE A 136 5.96 8.96 11.16
C ILE A 136 5.86 7.62 11.90
N PRO A 137 5.39 7.63 13.16
CA PRO A 137 5.17 6.40 13.92
C PRO A 137 4.21 5.47 13.19
N LEU A 138 4.38 4.16 13.37
CA LEU A 138 3.50 3.16 12.77
C LEU A 138 2.04 3.47 13.09
N ASN A 139 1.22 3.55 12.05
CA ASN A 139 -0.21 3.73 12.17
C ASN A 139 -0.93 2.56 11.48
N ASN A 140 -1.61 1.74 12.27
CA ASN A 140 -2.36 0.58 11.76
C ASN A 140 -3.81 0.91 11.41
N TYR A 141 -4.26 2.17 11.53
CA TYR A 141 -5.65 2.56 11.26
C TYR A 141 -6.14 2.11 9.88
N ILE A 142 -5.26 2.10 8.87
CA ILE A 142 -5.63 1.64 7.51
C ILE A 142 -6.01 0.15 7.47
N LEU A 143 -5.58 -0.66 8.43
CA LEU A 143 -5.94 -2.08 8.54
C LEU A 143 -7.27 -2.31 9.26
N GLU A 144 -7.81 -1.30 9.93
CA GLU A 144 -9.04 -1.38 10.75
C GLU A 144 -10.26 -0.75 10.06
N ALA A 145 -10.06 -0.05 8.93
CA ALA A 145 -11.09 0.65 8.15
C ALA A 145 -11.80 -0.28 7.15
#